data_AF-A0A9P6VF26-F1
#
_entry.id   AF-A0A9P6VF26-F1
#
_cell.length_a   1.000
_cell.length_b   1.000
_cell.length_c   1.000
_cell.angle_alpha   90.00
_cell.angle_beta   90.00
_cell.angle_gamma   90.00
#
_symmetry.space_group_name_H-M   'P 1'
#
loop_
_entity.id
_entity.type
_entity.pdbx_description
1 polymer ?
#
loop_
_entity_poly.entity_id
_entity_poly.type
_entity_poly.pdbx_seq_one_letter_code
_entity_poly.pdbx_strand_id
1 'polypeptide(L)'
;MMLLPNLIARFLATASLLAPKLTSRLAKPVLRLDCNDEFHLAIFSDLHYGEEEDGWGITQDVNSTRVMNNILDYEVPDFVILMRPLVERGLKWASTYGNHDSQYNLSRHALFDEESKNSVSYTQHASKTLGITNYYLPLYPSLSRSDCESPVAILWFFDSQGGAPFQADADSEEIPDWVTPDIVSWFVAERKVLAEKWGPLPSLAFVHIPPTAFLTV
;
A
#
# COMPACT_ATOMS: atom_id res chain seq x y z
N MET A 1 2.85 -48.83 -18.31
CA MET A 1 1.89 -47.93 -17.63
C MET A 1 2.73 -46.99 -16.78
N MET A 2 2.67 -45.69 -17.10
CA MET A 2 3.47 -44.61 -16.51
C MET A 2 3.40 -44.64 -14.98
N LEU A 3 4.49 -44.23 -14.33
CA LEU A 3 4.53 -43.20 -13.28
C LEU A 3 5.98 -43.07 -12.77
N LEU A 4 6.61 -41.93 -13.07
CA LEU A 4 7.82 -41.46 -12.40
C LEU A 4 7.50 -41.15 -10.94
N PRO A 5 8.42 -41.43 -10.01
CA PRO A 5 8.57 -40.56 -8.86
C PRO A 5 10.03 -40.12 -8.63
N ASN A 6 10.17 -38.93 -8.06
CA ASN A 6 11.34 -38.41 -7.33
C ASN A 6 12.43 -37.73 -8.16
N LEU A 7 12.16 -36.48 -8.56
CA LEU A 7 13.19 -35.47 -8.81
C LEU A 7 13.73 -34.98 -7.45
N ILE A 8 14.69 -35.70 -6.87
CA ILE A 8 15.47 -35.21 -5.73
C ILE A 8 16.49 -34.20 -6.28
N ALA A 9 16.19 -32.92 -6.14
CA ALA A 9 17.13 -31.84 -6.41
C ALA A 9 18.28 -31.88 -5.40
N ARG A 10 19.44 -32.35 -5.84
CA ARG A 10 20.72 -32.11 -5.17
C ARG A 10 21.29 -30.80 -5.70
N PHE A 11 21.33 -29.76 -4.87
CA PHE A 11 22.23 -28.63 -5.07
C PHE A 11 23.28 -28.61 -3.95
N LEU A 12 24.48 -29.04 -4.32
CA LEU A 12 25.72 -28.73 -3.60
C LEU A 12 26.04 -27.26 -3.88
N ALA A 13 25.86 -26.39 -2.89
CA ALA A 13 26.43 -25.05 -2.91
C ALA A 13 27.72 -25.06 -2.09
N THR A 14 28.86 -25.15 -2.77
CA THR A 14 30.12 -24.60 -2.27
C THR A 14 30.45 -23.42 -3.15
N ALA A 15 30.46 -22.21 -2.59
CA ALA A 15 31.49 -21.20 -2.80
C ALA A 15 31.08 -19.82 -2.26
N SER A 16 32.03 -19.27 -1.51
CA SER A 16 32.39 -17.86 -1.45
C SER A 16 31.56 -16.97 -0.53
N LEU A 17 32.21 -16.59 0.59
CA LEU A 17 31.97 -15.30 1.24
C LEU A 17 32.20 -14.19 0.21
N LEU A 18 31.11 -13.68 -0.35
CA LEU A 18 31.07 -12.35 -0.94
C LEU A 18 30.13 -11.55 -0.04
N ALA A 19 30.70 -10.55 0.63
CA ALA A 19 29.96 -9.53 1.35
C ALA A 19 28.80 -9.03 0.47
N PRO A 20 27.60 -8.78 1.04
CA PRO A 20 26.51 -8.25 0.24
C PRO A 20 26.95 -6.89 -0.28
N LYS A 21 27.14 -6.79 -1.60
CA LYS A 21 27.10 -5.49 -2.27
C LYS A 21 25.72 -4.94 -1.95
N LEU A 22 25.67 -3.84 -1.19
CA LEU A 22 24.49 -2.98 -1.14
C LEU A 22 24.20 -2.57 -2.59
N THR A 23 23.33 -3.30 -3.27
CA THR A 23 22.62 -2.76 -4.42
C THR A 23 21.75 -1.66 -3.84
N SER A 24 22.13 -0.40 -4.05
CA SER A 24 21.22 0.71 -3.80
C SER A 24 19.96 0.41 -4.60
N ARG A 25 18.84 0.10 -3.92
CA ARG A 25 17.54 0.18 -4.56
C ARG A 25 17.51 1.59 -5.15
N LEU A 26 17.49 1.72 -6.47
CA LEU A 26 17.28 3.01 -7.13
C LEU A 26 16.09 3.66 -6.43
N ALA A 27 16.29 4.88 -5.90
CA ALA A 27 15.23 5.58 -5.21
C ALA A 27 14.04 5.69 -6.17
N LYS A 28 12.83 5.28 -5.72
CA LYS A 28 11.62 5.32 -6.55
C LYS A 28 11.40 6.78 -7.02
N PRO A 29 11.02 7.00 -8.29
CA PRO A 29 10.76 8.36 -8.78
C PRO A 29 9.69 9.04 -7.92
N VAL A 30 9.85 10.32 -7.59
CA VAL A 30 8.85 11.06 -6.80
C VAL A 30 7.52 11.21 -7.56
N LEU A 31 6.41 11.36 -6.84
CA LEU A 31 5.10 11.68 -7.44
C LEU A 31 5.10 13.13 -7.93
N ARG A 32 4.55 13.38 -9.12
CA ARG A 32 4.54 14.71 -9.75
C ARG A 32 3.23 14.97 -10.46
N LEU A 33 2.87 16.24 -10.55
CA LEU A 33 1.87 16.72 -11.50
C LEU A 33 2.33 16.44 -12.94
N ASP A 34 1.38 16.26 -13.84
CA ASP A 34 1.61 16.12 -15.28
C ASP A 34 2.06 17.46 -15.92
N CYS A 35 2.21 17.52 -17.24
CA CYS A 35 2.62 18.75 -17.93
C CYS A 35 1.56 19.86 -17.95
N ASN A 36 0.32 19.56 -17.55
CA ASN A 36 -0.80 20.48 -17.43
C ASN A 36 -1.03 20.94 -15.98
N ASP A 37 -0.15 20.55 -15.05
CA ASP A 37 -0.30 20.78 -13.60
C ASP A 37 -1.50 20.01 -13.00
N GLU A 38 -1.85 18.86 -13.57
CA GLU A 38 -2.91 17.96 -13.10
C GLU A 38 -2.34 16.71 -12.41
N PHE A 39 -3.13 16.08 -11.55
CA PHE A 39 -2.81 14.78 -10.94
C PHE A 39 -4.10 13.98 -10.76
N HIS A 40 -4.24 12.91 -11.54
CA HIS A 40 -5.44 12.09 -11.58
C HIS A 40 -5.30 10.93 -10.59
N LEU A 41 -6.12 10.95 -9.55
CA LEU A 41 -6.11 9.98 -8.47
C LEU A 41 -7.38 9.10 -8.55
N ALA A 42 -7.20 7.78 -8.65
CA ALA A 42 -8.28 6.81 -8.49
C ALA A 42 -8.20 6.11 -7.12
N ILE A 43 -9.31 6.07 -6.39
CA ILE A 43 -9.41 5.46 -5.07
C ILE A 43 -10.31 4.23 -5.17
N PHE A 44 -9.80 3.08 -4.75
CA PHE A 44 -10.57 1.87 -4.56
C PHE A 44 -10.48 1.44 -3.09
N SER A 45 -11.58 0.95 -2.54
CA SER A 45 -11.67 0.50 -1.15
C SER A 45 -12.63 -0.69 -1.07
N ASP A 46 -12.48 -1.52 -0.02
CA ASP A 46 -13.42 -2.59 0.34
C ASP A 46 -13.67 -3.59 -0.80
N LEU A 47 -12.59 -4.08 -1.40
CA LEU A 47 -12.66 -5.02 -2.52
C LEU A 47 -12.63 -6.49 -2.08
N HIS A 48 -12.18 -6.75 -0.84
CA HIS A 48 -12.19 -8.06 -0.18
C HIS A 48 -11.47 -9.18 -0.96
N TYR A 49 -10.39 -8.84 -1.67
CA TYR A 49 -9.61 -9.82 -2.42
C TYR A 49 -8.98 -10.87 -1.52
N GLY A 50 -9.24 -12.14 -1.80
CA GLY A 50 -8.62 -13.26 -1.08
C GLY A 50 -9.08 -13.42 0.38
N GLU A 51 -10.17 -12.77 0.79
CA GLU A 51 -10.80 -13.00 2.09
C GLU A 51 -11.29 -14.46 2.21
N GLU A 52 -11.89 -14.96 1.12
CA GLU A 52 -12.35 -16.33 0.98
C GLU A 52 -11.71 -16.95 -0.27
N GLU A 53 -10.83 -17.93 -0.06
CA GLU A 53 -10.08 -18.60 -1.13
C GLU A 53 -10.88 -19.72 -1.82
N ASP A 54 -12.01 -20.13 -1.26
CA ASP A 54 -12.87 -21.20 -1.79
C ASP A 54 -14.31 -20.74 -2.09
N GLY A 55 -14.94 -21.36 -3.09
CA GLY A 55 -16.36 -21.16 -3.35
C GLY A 55 -16.73 -19.73 -3.79
N TRP A 56 -17.45 -18.99 -2.93
CA TRP A 56 -18.07 -17.71 -3.31
C TRP A 56 -17.05 -16.57 -3.45
N GLY A 57 -15.98 -16.57 -2.67
CA GLY A 57 -14.96 -15.50 -2.67
C GLY A 57 -14.27 -15.34 -4.02
N ILE A 58 -13.92 -16.47 -4.66
CA ILE A 58 -13.32 -16.49 -6.01
C ILE A 58 -14.19 -15.72 -7.03
N THR A 59 -15.52 -15.88 -6.97
CA THR A 59 -16.42 -15.20 -7.90
C THR A 59 -16.50 -13.70 -7.60
N GLN A 60 -16.42 -13.30 -6.33
CA GLN A 60 -16.40 -11.89 -5.96
C GLN A 60 -15.10 -11.20 -6.41
N ASP A 61 -13.95 -11.82 -6.18
CA ASP A 61 -12.64 -11.35 -6.67
C ASP A 61 -12.66 -11.07 -8.19
N VAL A 62 -13.21 -12.01 -8.97
CA VAL A 62 -13.35 -11.86 -10.43
C VAL A 62 -14.27 -10.70 -10.80
N ASN A 63 -15.39 -10.54 -10.10
CA ASN A 63 -16.33 -9.46 -10.36
C ASN A 63 -15.74 -8.08 -10.02
N SER A 64 -15.07 -7.96 -8.87
CA SER A 64 -14.32 -6.77 -8.47
C SER A 64 -13.26 -6.42 -9.53
N THR A 65 -12.51 -7.43 -9.99
CA THR A 65 -11.48 -7.24 -11.03
C THR A 65 -12.07 -6.65 -12.31
N ARG A 66 -13.23 -7.15 -12.73
CA ARG A 66 -13.90 -6.65 -13.95
C ARG A 66 -14.33 -5.19 -13.81
N VAL A 67 -14.93 -4.81 -12.70
CA VAL A 67 -15.38 -3.42 -12.48
C VAL A 67 -14.19 -2.48 -12.42
N MET A 68 -13.15 -2.87 -11.69
CA MET A 68 -11.90 -2.10 -11.61
C MET A 68 -11.27 -1.90 -12.99
N ASN A 69 -11.18 -2.97 -13.79
CA ASN A 69 -10.62 -2.87 -15.13
C ASN A 69 -11.38 -1.87 -15.98
N ASN A 70 -12.72 -1.91 -15.95
CA ASN A 70 -13.53 -0.95 -16.68
C ASN A 70 -13.24 0.49 -16.24
N ILE A 71 -13.20 0.77 -14.93
CA ILE A 71 -12.92 2.13 -14.41
C ILE A 71 -11.54 2.60 -14.88
N LEU A 72 -10.52 1.76 -14.74
CA LEU A 72 -9.14 2.10 -15.13
C LEU A 72 -8.98 2.34 -16.64
N ASP A 73 -9.77 1.64 -17.46
CA ASP A 73 -9.76 1.82 -18.91
C ASP A 73 -10.41 3.17 -19.34
N TYR A 74 -11.30 3.74 -18.51
CA TYR A 74 -11.95 5.04 -18.78
C TYR A 74 -11.23 6.23 -18.11
N GLU A 75 -10.80 6.10 -16.85
CA GLU A 75 -10.27 7.22 -16.06
C GLU A 75 -8.76 7.47 -16.30
N VAL A 76 -8.01 6.46 -16.77
CA VAL A 76 -6.56 6.54 -17.06
C VAL A 76 -5.75 7.31 -15.99
N PRO A 77 -5.82 6.90 -14.70
CA PRO A 77 -5.24 7.68 -13.59
C PRO A 77 -3.71 7.64 -13.57
N ASP A 78 -3.08 8.70 -13.04
CA ASP A 78 -1.64 8.77 -12.79
C ASP A 78 -1.22 7.88 -11.61
N PHE A 79 -2.14 7.71 -10.66
CA PHE A 79 -1.90 7.03 -9.39
C PHE A 79 -3.19 6.38 -8.86
N VAL A 80 -3.04 5.18 -8.30
CA VAL A 80 -4.17 4.38 -7.80
C VAL A 80 -3.87 3.87 -6.39
N ILE A 81 -4.85 3.33 -5.70
CA ILE A 81 -4.67 2.66 -4.40
C ILE A 81 -5.10 1.20 -4.56
N LEU A 82 -4.19 0.23 -4.84
CA LEU A 82 -4.39 -1.27 -4.92
C LEU A 82 -3.19 -2.09 -5.53
N MET A 83 -3.16 -3.44 -5.44
CA MET A 83 -2.16 -4.34 -6.04
C MET A 83 -2.44 -4.94 -7.45
N ARG A 84 -3.27 -6.00 -7.59
CA ARG A 84 -3.12 -6.97 -8.71
C ARG A 84 -3.36 -6.41 -10.13
N PRO A 85 -4.54 -5.86 -10.48
CA PRO A 85 -4.80 -5.22 -11.78
C PRO A 85 -3.83 -4.10 -12.18
N LEU A 86 -3.07 -3.54 -11.23
CA LEU A 86 -2.20 -2.39 -11.46
C LEU A 86 -0.79 -2.79 -11.83
N VAL A 87 -0.30 -3.89 -11.25
CA VAL A 87 0.99 -4.48 -11.60
C VAL A 87 1.07 -4.71 -13.11
N GLU A 88 0.01 -5.31 -13.68
CA GLU A 88 -0.06 -5.63 -15.10
C GLU A 88 -0.09 -4.38 -16.00
N ARG A 89 -0.65 -3.28 -15.49
CA ARG A 89 -0.76 -2.01 -16.20
C ARG A 89 0.43 -1.07 -15.99
N GLY A 90 1.33 -1.37 -15.07
CA GLY A 90 2.45 -0.50 -14.69
C GLY A 90 2.01 0.83 -14.07
N LEU A 91 0.78 0.91 -13.56
CA LEU A 91 0.27 2.09 -12.86
C LEU A 91 0.98 2.21 -11.52
N LYS A 92 1.20 3.44 -11.05
CA LYS A 92 1.76 3.68 -9.72
C LYS A 92 0.65 3.53 -8.68
N TRP A 93 0.95 2.94 -7.53
CA TRP A 93 -0.04 2.86 -6.44
C TRP A 93 0.52 2.99 -5.05
N ALA A 94 -0.34 3.26 -4.07
CA ALA A 94 -0.04 3.13 -2.65
C ALA A 94 -1.26 2.60 -1.90
N SER A 95 -1.05 1.84 -0.84
CA SER A 95 -2.13 1.20 -0.07
C SER A 95 -2.13 1.67 1.40
N THR A 96 -3.31 1.75 2.00
CA THR A 96 -3.46 1.60 3.45
C THR A 96 -4.34 0.40 3.72
N TYR A 97 -4.04 -0.37 4.77
CA TYR A 97 -4.73 -1.63 5.05
C TYR A 97 -5.91 -1.45 5.99
N GLY A 98 -6.95 -2.24 5.72
CA GLY A 98 -8.15 -2.34 6.52
C GLY A 98 -8.20 -3.54 7.46
N ASN A 99 -9.31 -3.69 8.17
CA ASN A 99 -9.50 -4.81 9.09
C ASN A 99 -9.58 -6.16 8.36
N HIS A 100 -10.09 -6.18 7.13
CA HIS A 100 -10.14 -7.40 6.32
C HIS A 100 -8.80 -7.78 5.67
N ASP A 101 -7.80 -6.89 5.69
CA ASP A 101 -6.44 -7.21 5.23
C ASP A 101 -5.59 -7.94 6.31
N SER A 102 -6.25 -8.31 7.42
CA SER A 102 -5.66 -9.01 8.56
C SER A 102 -6.66 -10.01 9.12
N GLN A 103 -6.62 -11.24 8.63
CA GLN A 103 -7.57 -12.30 8.93
C GLN A 103 -6.89 -13.67 8.91
N TYR A 104 -7.65 -14.75 9.03
CA TYR A 104 -7.14 -16.12 8.96
C TYR A 104 -6.26 -16.36 7.71
N ASN A 105 -6.75 -15.95 6.52
CA ASN A 105 -6.06 -16.12 5.24
C ASN A 105 -5.11 -14.95 4.88
N LEU A 106 -5.24 -13.81 5.55
CA LEU A 106 -4.59 -12.56 5.14
C LEU A 106 -3.67 -12.00 6.22
N SER A 107 -2.43 -11.73 5.84
CA SER A 107 -1.42 -11.12 6.72
C SER A 107 -0.97 -9.78 6.12
N ARG A 108 -1.29 -8.68 6.79
CA ARG A 108 -0.81 -7.32 6.44
C ARG A 108 0.71 -7.22 6.22
N HIS A 109 1.50 -7.99 6.96
CA HIS A 109 2.95 -8.03 6.77
C HIS A 109 3.31 -8.71 5.45
N ALA A 110 2.66 -9.83 5.14
CA ALA A 110 2.88 -10.55 3.88
C ALA A 110 2.40 -9.72 2.68
N LEU A 111 1.26 -9.02 2.82
CA LEU A 111 0.76 -8.06 1.82
C LEU A 111 1.79 -6.96 1.56
N PHE A 112 2.29 -6.30 2.61
CA PHE A 112 3.33 -5.28 2.47
C PHE A 112 4.61 -5.84 1.85
N ASP A 113 5.06 -7.01 2.29
CA ASP A 113 6.26 -7.65 1.76
C ASP A 113 6.12 -7.94 0.26
N GLU A 114 4.95 -8.39 -0.19
CA GLU A 114 4.65 -8.61 -1.61
C GLU A 114 4.59 -7.30 -2.39
N GLU A 115 3.88 -6.29 -1.89
CA GLU A 115 3.84 -4.94 -2.49
C GLU A 115 5.22 -4.32 -2.66
N SER A 116 6.06 -4.46 -1.63
CA SER A 116 7.38 -3.84 -1.56
C SER A 116 8.37 -4.38 -2.60
N LYS A 117 8.07 -5.56 -3.19
CA LYS A 117 8.83 -6.15 -4.30
C LYS A 117 8.57 -5.40 -5.60
N ASN A 118 7.44 -4.73 -5.72
CA ASN A 118 7.07 -4.02 -6.93
C ASN A 118 7.68 -2.61 -6.99
N SER A 119 8.29 -2.28 -8.12
CA SER A 119 8.90 -0.97 -8.37
C SER A 119 7.89 0.16 -8.49
N VAL A 120 6.64 -0.13 -8.86
CA VAL A 120 5.56 0.86 -9.02
C VAL A 120 4.61 0.93 -7.81
N SER A 121 4.81 0.11 -6.77
CA SER A 121 4.22 0.37 -5.44
C SER A 121 4.93 1.54 -4.77
N TYR A 122 4.20 2.41 -4.12
CA TYR A 122 4.65 3.54 -3.30
C TYR A 122 4.24 3.36 -1.84
N THR A 123 3.64 2.23 -1.49
CA THR A 123 3.33 1.87 -0.11
C THR A 123 4.61 1.85 0.72
N GLN A 124 4.59 2.54 1.86
CA GLN A 124 5.71 2.64 2.78
C GLN A 124 5.27 2.28 4.21
N HIS A 125 6.25 2.21 5.11
CA HIS A 125 6.06 1.84 6.50
C HIS A 125 6.94 2.71 7.39
N ALA A 126 6.34 3.49 8.30
CA ALA A 126 7.06 4.45 9.14
C ALA A 126 7.91 3.80 10.25
N SER A 127 7.57 2.61 10.73
CA SER A 127 8.34 1.84 11.73
C SER A 127 7.62 0.54 12.06
N LYS A 128 8.37 -0.54 12.37
CA LYS A 128 7.83 -1.83 12.85
C LYS A 128 6.89 -1.72 14.07
N THR A 129 6.93 -0.62 14.80
CA THR A 129 6.15 -0.41 16.03
C THR A 129 4.84 0.36 15.82
N LEU A 130 4.61 0.95 14.64
CA LEU A 130 3.49 1.86 14.37
C LEU A 130 2.57 1.25 13.32
N GLY A 131 2.01 0.06 13.52
CA GLY A 131 1.26 -0.63 12.45
C GLY A 131 2.12 -0.92 11.21
N ILE A 132 1.52 -1.09 10.03
CA ILE A 132 2.19 -1.42 8.75
C ILE A 132 2.14 -0.26 7.76
N THR A 133 1.00 0.41 7.60
CA THR A 133 0.80 1.43 6.55
C THR A 133 0.61 2.83 7.12
N ASN A 134 1.58 3.28 7.93
CA ASN A 134 1.70 4.68 8.34
C ASN A 134 2.83 5.34 7.57
N TYR A 135 2.54 6.31 6.71
CA TYR A 135 3.52 7.02 5.89
C TYR A 135 2.90 8.24 5.19
N TYR A 136 3.72 9.00 4.48
CA TYR A 136 3.25 10.05 3.58
C TYR A 136 4.01 10.07 2.27
N LEU A 137 3.36 10.58 1.23
CA LEU A 137 3.94 10.78 -0.10
C LEU A 137 3.84 12.27 -0.47
N PRO A 138 4.97 12.95 -0.72
CA PRO A 138 4.94 14.30 -1.27
C PRO A 138 4.61 14.28 -2.77
N LEU A 139 3.69 15.14 -3.19
CA LEU A 139 3.37 15.39 -4.59
C LEU A 139 4.10 16.65 -5.05
N TYR A 140 4.94 16.54 -6.08
CA TYR A 140 5.79 17.63 -6.56
C TYR A 140 5.20 18.30 -7.82
N PRO A 141 5.61 19.55 -8.11
CA PRO A 141 5.21 20.19 -9.35
C PRO A 141 5.78 19.48 -10.58
N SER A 142 5.21 19.81 -11.74
CA SER A 142 5.68 19.34 -13.03
C SER A 142 7.11 19.78 -13.32
N LEU A 143 7.93 18.89 -13.88
CA LEU A 143 9.31 19.21 -14.28
C LEU A 143 9.35 20.22 -15.44
N SER A 144 8.28 20.34 -16.23
CA SER A 144 8.21 21.31 -17.33
C SER A 144 8.04 22.75 -16.84
N ARG A 145 7.57 22.94 -15.60
CA ARG A 145 7.25 24.24 -15.00
C ARG A 145 8.27 24.68 -13.96
N SER A 146 8.87 23.73 -13.23
CA SER A 146 9.78 24.06 -12.15
C SER A 146 10.73 22.92 -11.79
N ASP A 147 11.96 23.29 -11.41
CA ASP A 147 12.91 22.45 -10.70
C ASP A 147 12.73 22.52 -9.17
N CYS A 148 11.65 23.14 -8.69
CA CYS A 148 11.41 23.36 -7.26
C CYS A 148 11.42 22.04 -6.48
N GLU A 149 12.21 22.05 -5.40
CA GLU A 149 12.32 20.95 -4.45
C GLU A 149 11.20 20.94 -3.39
N SER A 150 10.24 21.87 -3.48
CA SER A 150 9.07 21.89 -2.60
C SER A 150 7.91 21.12 -3.24
N PRO A 151 7.26 20.20 -2.51
CA PRO A 151 6.02 19.60 -2.96
C PRO A 151 4.88 20.64 -2.97
N VAL A 152 3.85 20.35 -3.75
CA VAL A 152 2.60 21.10 -3.83
C VAL A 152 1.53 20.56 -2.88
N ALA A 153 1.61 19.29 -2.48
CA ALA A 153 0.69 18.66 -1.55
C ALA A 153 1.33 17.45 -0.84
N ILE A 154 0.73 17.00 0.27
CA ILE A 154 1.10 15.76 0.96
C ILE A 154 -0.08 14.77 0.98
N LEU A 155 0.17 13.52 0.61
CA LEU A 155 -0.77 12.41 0.77
C LEU A 155 -0.40 11.62 2.03
N TRP A 156 -1.25 11.62 3.05
CA TRP A 156 -1.05 10.91 4.32
C TRP A 156 -1.80 9.59 4.35
N PHE A 157 -1.14 8.53 4.80
CA PHE A 157 -1.73 7.20 4.94
C PHE A 157 -1.63 6.79 6.40
N PHE A 158 -2.77 6.39 6.97
CA PHE A 158 -2.91 5.99 8.35
C PHE A 158 -3.39 4.55 8.44
N ASP A 159 -2.70 3.75 9.26
CA ASP A 159 -3.13 2.40 9.64
C ASP A 159 -4.13 2.51 10.80
N SER A 160 -5.41 2.33 10.49
CA SER A 160 -6.48 2.25 11.48
C SER A 160 -6.60 0.86 12.12
N GLN A 161 -5.72 -0.08 11.77
CA GLN A 161 -5.66 -1.44 12.30
C GLN A 161 -6.99 -2.21 12.07
N GLY A 162 -7.45 -2.97 13.07
CA GLY A 162 -8.61 -3.86 12.99
C GLY A 162 -8.31 -5.27 12.49
N GLY A 163 -9.29 -6.16 12.61
CA GLY A 163 -9.23 -7.56 12.14
C GLY A 163 -8.65 -8.52 13.18
N ALA A 164 -8.06 -9.60 12.71
CA ALA A 164 -7.49 -10.66 13.53
C ALA A 164 -5.99 -10.89 13.25
N PRO A 165 -5.24 -11.44 14.21
CA PRO A 165 -3.93 -12.02 13.93
C PRO A 165 -4.02 -13.09 12.83
N PHE A 166 -2.98 -13.20 12.00
CA PHE A 166 -2.91 -14.23 10.96
C PHE A 166 -3.09 -15.63 11.57
N GLN A 167 -3.98 -16.43 10.99
CA GLN A 167 -4.38 -17.76 11.47
C GLN A 167 -5.07 -17.82 12.85
N ALA A 168 -5.57 -16.70 13.38
CA ALA A 168 -6.52 -16.72 14.50
C ALA A 168 -7.86 -17.33 14.06
N ASP A 169 -8.67 -17.81 15.02
CA ASP A 169 -9.98 -18.42 14.72
C ASP A 169 -10.80 -17.53 13.77
N ALA A 170 -11.52 -18.17 12.85
CA ALA A 170 -12.42 -17.47 11.92
C ALA A 170 -13.40 -16.58 12.71
N ASP A 171 -13.67 -15.39 12.21
CA ASP A 171 -14.49 -14.34 12.84
C ASP A 171 -13.89 -13.66 14.10
N SER A 172 -12.59 -13.87 14.38
CA SER A 172 -11.90 -13.11 15.44
C SER A 172 -11.67 -11.64 15.02
N GLU A 173 -11.93 -10.71 15.95
CA GLU A 173 -11.66 -9.27 15.82
C GLU A 173 -10.83 -8.78 17.02
N GLU A 174 -9.67 -9.41 17.22
CA GLU A 174 -8.81 -9.14 18.38
C GLU A 174 -7.87 -7.95 18.21
N ILE A 175 -7.67 -7.46 16.99
CA ILE A 175 -6.82 -6.30 16.74
C ILE A 175 -7.67 -5.03 16.92
N PRO A 176 -7.23 -4.06 17.76
CA PRO A 176 -7.93 -2.79 17.92
C PRO A 176 -8.13 -2.09 16.57
N ASP A 177 -9.29 -1.47 16.39
CA ASP A 177 -9.83 -0.95 15.13
C ASP A 177 -9.79 0.59 15.06
N TRP A 178 -8.70 1.19 15.55
CA TRP A 178 -8.54 2.64 15.58
C TRP A 178 -7.08 3.10 15.42
N VAL A 179 -6.93 4.36 15.03
CA VAL A 179 -5.63 5.05 14.95
C VAL A 179 -5.12 5.36 16.36
N THR A 180 -4.05 4.70 16.77
CA THR A 180 -3.51 4.81 18.14
C THR A 180 -2.82 6.15 18.42
N PRO A 181 -2.63 6.52 19.70
CA PRO A 181 -1.98 7.77 20.08
C PRO A 181 -0.52 7.84 19.60
N ASP A 182 0.15 6.69 19.45
CA ASP A 182 1.51 6.62 18.93
C ASP A 182 1.56 7.01 17.45
N ILE A 183 0.58 6.60 16.65
CA ILE A 183 0.43 7.03 15.26
C ILE A 183 0.14 8.54 15.19
N VAL A 184 -0.72 9.06 16.07
CA VAL A 184 -0.97 10.51 16.15
C VAL A 184 0.30 11.28 16.51
N SER A 185 1.09 10.77 17.46
CA SER A 185 2.36 11.39 17.89
C SER A 185 3.38 11.42 16.76
N TRP A 186 3.50 10.32 16.00
CA TRP A 186 4.29 10.25 14.78
C TRP A 186 3.85 11.30 13.74
N PHE A 187 2.55 11.36 13.45
CA PHE A 187 2.02 12.33 12.48
C PHE A 187 2.31 13.78 12.87
N VAL A 188 2.11 14.14 14.14
CA VAL A 188 2.39 15.50 14.63
C VAL A 188 3.89 15.82 14.50
N ALA A 189 4.77 14.86 14.78
CA ALA A 189 6.22 15.03 14.64
C ALA A 189 6.63 15.20 13.17
N GLU A 190 6.18 14.32 12.26
CA GLU A 190 6.48 14.41 10.84
C GLU A 190 5.92 15.69 10.22
N ARG A 191 4.65 16.04 10.53
CA ARG A 191 4.04 17.27 10.05
C ARG A 191 4.85 18.49 10.46
N LYS A 192 5.40 18.51 11.68
CA LYS A 192 6.25 19.60 12.15
C LYS A 192 7.52 19.71 11.32
N VAL A 193 8.20 18.60 11.05
CA VAL A 193 9.40 18.55 10.18
C VAL A 193 9.08 19.08 8.78
N LEU A 194 7.96 18.64 8.19
CA LEU A 194 7.52 19.10 6.87
C LEU A 194 7.17 20.59 6.84
N ALA A 195 6.50 21.09 7.88
CA ALA A 195 6.15 22.51 8.00
C ALA A 195 7.37 23.40 8.21
N GLU A 196 8.38 22.95 8.96
CA GLU A 196 9.66 23.64 9.10
C GLU A 196 10.43 23.70 7.78
N LYS A 197 10.33 22.64 6.96
CA LYS A 197 11.04 22.54 5.69
C LYS A 197 10.39 23.33 4.54
N TRP A 198 9.06 23.24 4.41
CA TRP A 198 8.34 23.72 3.23
C TRP A 198 7.19 24.68 3.55
N GLY A 199 6.91 24.95 4.83
CA GLY A 199 5.73 25.69 5.24
C GLY A 199 4.45 24.83 5.19
N PRO A 200 3.27 25.45 5.40
CA PRO A 200 2.00 24.73 5.34
C PRO A 200 1.69 24.30 3.90
N LEU A 201 1.39 23.02 3.72
CA LEU A 201 1.00 22.42 2.44
C LEU A 201 -0.43 21.89 2.52
N PRO A 202 -1.21 21.93 1.43
CA PRO A 202 -2.46 21.20 1.36
C PRO A 202 -2.19 19.70 1.47
N SER A 203 -3.16 18.96 1.99
CA SER A 203 -2.99 17.53 2.21
C SER A 203 -4.29 16.75 2.13
N LEU A 204 -4.19 15.50 1.69
CA LEU A 204 -5.25 14.50 1.74
C LEU A 204 -4.84 13.40 2.71
N ALA A 205 -5.79 12.86 3.47
CA ALA A 205 -5.56 11.78 4.41
C ALA A 205 -6.40 10.56 4.02
N PHE A 206 -5.76 9.39 4.01
CA PHE A 206 -6.37 8.09 3.75
C PHE A 206 -6.32 7.24 5.01
N VAL A 207 -7.47 6.76 5.43
CA VAL A 207 -7.66 5.89 6.60
C VAL A 207 -8.82 4.94 6.28
N HIS A 208 -8.70 3.67 6.65
CA HIS A 208 -9.73 2.69 6.33
C HIS A 208 -10.93 2.79 7.27
N ILE A 209 -10.71 2.67 8.58
CA ILE A 209 -11.77 2.80 9.58
C ILE A 209 -11.93 4.29 9.91
N PRO A 210 -13.10 4.89 9.65
CA PRO A 210 -13.29 6.32 9.83
C PRO A 210 -13.18 6.71 11.31
N PRO A 211 -12.65 7.91 11.62
CA PRO A 211 -12.63 8.40 13.00
C PRO A 211 -14.04 8.57 13.55
N THR A 212 -14.17 8.48 14.88
CA THR A 212 -15.44 8.59 15.61
C THR A 212 -16.26 9.85 15.32
N ALA A 213 -15.66 10.88 14.71
CA ALA A 213 -16.36 12.07 14.20
C ALA A 213 -17.48 11.75 13.18
N PHE A 214 -17.45 10.57 12.55
CA PHE A 214 -18.49 10.12 11.63
C PHE A 214 -19.61 9.28 12.29
N LEU A 215 -19.50 8.96 13.58
CA LEU A 215 -20.52 8.18 14.32
C LEU A 215 -21.59 9.06 14.99
N THR A 216 -21.47 10.39 14.91
CA THR A 216 -22.37 11.35 15.56
C THR A 216 -23.33 12.06 14.60
N VAL A 217 -23.70 11.43 13.48
CA VAL A 217 -24.72 11.93 12.54
C VAL A 217 -26.06 11.22 12.70
#